data_AF-K2AR99-F1
#
_entry.id   AF-K2AR99-F1
#
_cell.length_a   1.000
_cell.length_b   1.000
_cell.length_c   1.000
_cell.angle_alpha   90.00
_cell.angle_beta   90.00
_cell.angle_gamma   90.00
#
_symmetry.space_group_name_H-M   'P 1'
#
loop_
_entity.id
_entity.type
_entity.pdbx_description
1 polymer ?
#
loop_
_entity_poly.entity_id
_entity_poly.type
_entity_poly.pdbx_seq_one_letter_code
_entity_poly.pdbx_strand_id
1 'polypeptide(L)'
;MDAAYGGFFSLTKTGKILFNGLDQANSVTLDPHKSLFLPYGIGAVLIKNHQQHRQAFTEHAPYLQDCLNITDELSPCDLSPELTRHFRALRMWLPLKLYGLAPFRAALEEKLLLTTYFYQQLKQIPNIDIACAPQLTVVTFRYLPHDQDANIFNAKLIQMINDDGRIYLSSTTLQNKFYLRMACLSFRTHLAEMKLALEVIQEMINTIGG
;
A
#
# COMPACT_ATOMS: atom_id res chain seq x y z
N MET A 1 14.71 6.28 -0.29
CA MET A 1 13.91 5.15 0.21
C MET A 1 12.56 5.16 -0.48
N ASP A 2 12.14 4.04 -1.04
CA ASP A 2 10.76 3.90 -1.51
C ASP A 2 9.89 3.45 -0.34
N ALA A 3 9.04 4.35 0.15
CA ALA A 3 8.06 4.09 1.19
C ALA A 3 6.64 4.34 0.67
N ALA A 4 6.41 4.18 -0.64
CA ALA A 4 5.16 4.49 -1.32
C ALA A 4 3.95 3.86 -0.60
N TYR A 5 4.02 2.55 -0.36
CA TYR A 5 3.02 1.82 0.40
C TYR A 5 3.19 1.98 1.91
N GLY A 6 4.40 1.78 2.42
CA GLY A 6 4.61 1.58 3.86
C GLY A 6 4.72 2.86 4.69
N GLY A 7 5.15 3.98 4.10
CA GLY A 7 5.69 5.11 4.86
C GLY A 7 4.70 5.77 5.82
N PHE A 8 3.40 5.81 5.48
CA PHE A 8 2.39 6.38 6.36
C PHE A 8 2.08 5.51 7.61
N PHE A 9 2.47 4.23 7.62
CA PHE A 9 2.37 3.44 8.84
C PHE A 9 3.30 3.95 9.95
N SER A 10 4.30 4.81 9.65
CA SER A 10 5.07 5.55 10.66
C SER A 10 4.22 6.46 11.57
N LEU A 11 2.97 6.73 11.19
CA LEU A 11 2.00 7.42 12.05
C LEU A 11 1.49 6.54 13.20
N THR A 12 1.66 5.22 13.11
CA THR A 12 1.19 4.22 14.08
C THR A 12 2.25 3.80 15.08
N LYS A 13 1.84 3.24 16.23
CA LYS A 13 2.79 2.73 17.24
C LYS A 13 3.72 1.66 16.68
N THR A 14 3.17 0.66 15.99
CA THR A 14 3.96 -0.43 15.39
C THR A 14 4.85 0.08 14.26
N GLY A 15 4.31 0.93 13.38
CA GLY A 15 5.08 1.45 12.26
C GLY A 15 6.19 2.41 12.66
N LYS A 16 6.09 3.15 13.77
CA LYS A 16 7.22 3.94 14.30
C LYS A 16 8.45 3.08 14.58
N ILE A 17 8.25 1.85 15.05
CA ILE A 17 9.34 0.91 15.31
C ILE A 17 9.90 0.39 13.98
N LEU A 18 9.03 -0.01 13.04
CA LEU A 18 9.44 -0.55 11.74
C LEU A 18 10.16 0.48 10.85
N PHE A 19 9.77 1.75 10.93
CA PHE A 19 10.34 2.85 10.15
C PHE A 19 11.34 3.69 10.95
N ASN A 20 11.93 3.13 12.02
CA ASN A 20 13.03 3.77 12.72
C ASN A 20 14.21 4.03 11.76
N GLY A 21 14.72 5.25 11.74
CA GLY A 21 15.78 5.67 10.81
C GLY A 21 15.29 6.21 9.46
N LEU A 22 13.98 6.35 9.23
CA LEU A 22 13.43 6.97 8.01
C LEU A 22 13.99 8.39 7.75
N ASP A 23 14.30 9.12 8.82
CA ASP A 23 14.91 10.45 8.82
C ASP A 23 16.35 10.49 8.29
N GLN A 24 17.03 9.35 8.23
CA GLN A 24 18.38 9.22 7.67
C GLN A 24 18.38 9.23 6.14
N ALA A 25 17.24 8.95 5.50
CA ALA A 25 17.15 8.94 4.04
C ALA A 25 17.36 10.33 3.41
N ASN A 26 18.07 10.39 2.28
CA ASN A 26 18.20 11.63 1.50
C ASN A 26 16.90 11.99 0.76
N SER A 27 16.11 10.97 0.41
CA SER A 27 14.80 11.11 -0.20
C SER A 27 13.84 10.00 0.25
N VAL A 28 12.55 10.31 0.34
CA VAL A 28 11.50 9.35 0.68
C VAL A 28 10.31 9.52 -0.26
N THR A 29 9.92 8.46 -0.96
CA THR A 29 8.69 8.43 -1.76
C THR A 29 7.53 7.91 -0.92
N LEU A 30 6.36 8.54 -1.05
CA LEU A 30 5.13 8.23 -0.31
C LEU A 30 3.93 8.32 -1.25
N ASP A 31 2.98 7.40 -1.13
CA ASP A 31 1.72 7.47 -1.87
C ASP A 31 0.55 7.69 -0.90
N PRO A 32 0.10 8.94 -0.71
CA PRO A 32 -1.11 9.23 0.05
C PRO A 32 -2.33 8.47 -0.49
N HIS A 33 -2.37 8.22 -1.80
CA HIS A 33 -3.45 7.46 -2.41
C HIS A 33 -3.46 5.96 -2.07
N LYS A 34 -2.42 5.45 -1.42
CA LYS A 34 -2.37 4.10 -0.85
C LYS A 34 -2.77 4.19 0.62
N SER A 35 -1.82 4.55 1.48
CA SER A 35 -1.92 4.34 2.93
C SER A 35 -2.47 5.54 3.70
N LEU A 36 -2.86 6.63 3.02
CA LEU A 36 -3.75 7.65 3.62
C LEU A 36 -5.18 7.58 3.09
N PHE A 37 -5.53 6.55 2.32
CA PHE A 37 -6.89 6.34 1.80
C PHE A 37 -7.40 7.53 0.97
N LEU A 38 -6.49 8.31 0.39
CA LEU A 38 -6.84 9.44 -0.45
C LEU A 38 -7.09 8.99 -1.91
N PRO A 39 -7.81 9.78 -2.72
CA PRO A 39 -8.05 9.44 -4.12
C PRO A 39 -6.76 9.33 -4.93
N TYR A 40 -6.81 8.50 -5.99
CA TYR A 40 -5.69 8.25 -6.89
C TYR A 40 -5.12 9.52 -7.54
N GLY A 41 -3.86 9.41 -7.97
CA GLY A 41 -3.14 10.50 -8.63
C GLY A 41 -2.43 11.44 -7.65
N ILE A 42 -2.11 10.96 -6.44
CA ILE A 42 -1.36 11.72 -5.42
C ILE A 42 -0.17 10.88 -4.96
N GLY A 43 1.02 11.26 -5.42
CA GLY A 43 2.30 10.81 -4.86
C GLY A 43 3.03 12.01 -4.24
N ALA A 44 3.93 11.73 -3.32
CA ALA A 44 4.78 12.73 -2.69
C ALA A 44 6.21 12.21 -2.63
N VAL A 45 7.17 13.11 -2.85
CA VAL A 45 8.59 12.85 -2.59
C VAL A 45 9.07 13.89 -1.59
N LEU A 46 9.66 13.42 -0.50
CA LEU A 46 10.33 14.25 0.49
C LEU A 46 11.82 14.24 0.16
N ILE A 47 12.43 15.40 0.00
CA ILE A 47 13.85 15.54 -0.35
C ILE A 47 14.56 16.34 0.73
N LYS A 48 15.66 15.78 1.25
CA LYS A 48 16.45 16.41 2.32
C LYS A 48 17.22 17.63 1.83
N ASN A 49 17.80 17.55 0.64
CA ASN A 49 18.51 18.65 -0.01
C ASN A 49 17.67 19.25 -1.14
N HIS A 50 16.82 20.22 -0.80
CA HIS A 50 15.94 20.88 -1.77
C HIS A 50 16.70 21.69 -2.83
N GLN A 51 17.90 22.20 -2.52
CA GLN A 51 18.70 22.99 -3.47
C GLN A 51 19.20 22.14 -4.63
N GLN A 52 19.77 20.97 -4.32
CA GLN A 52 20.20 20.01 -5.36
C GLN A 52 19.02 19.52 -6.19
N HIS A 53 17.87 19.26 -5.57
CA HIS A 53 16.65 18.86 -6.28
C HIS A 53 16.18 19.94 -7.24
N ARG A 54 16.12 21.20 -6.77
CA ARG A 54 15.74 22.34 -7.61
C ARG A 54 16.68 22.49 -8.81
N GLN A 55 17.99 22.43 -8.58
CA GLN A 55 18.99 22.53 -9.65
C GLN A 55 18.80 21.45 -10.73
N ALA A 56 18.30 20.27 -10.36
CA ALA A 56 18.08 19.18 -11.30
C ALA A 56 16.83 19.34 -12.19
N PHE A 57 15.85 20.15 -11.78
CA PHE A 57 14.56 20.31 -12.48
C PHE A 57 14.28 21.72 -12.97
N THR A 58 15.13 22.70 -12.62
CA THR A 58 14.94 24.07 -13.10
C THR A 58 15.22 24.13 -14.60
N GLU A 59 14.21 24.55 -15.36
CA GLU A 59 14.29 24.76 -16.80
C GLU A 59 14.33 26.25 -17.13
N HIS A 60 15.20 26.65 -18.04
CA HIS A 60 15.41 28.05 -18.42
C HIS A 60 14.90 28.33 -19.84
N ALA A 61 13.67 27.91 -20.13
CA ALA A 61 13.05 28.25 -21.40
C ALA A 61 12.85 29.78 -21.51
N PRO A 62 13.14 30.42 -22.66
CA PRO A 62 13.08 31.89 -22.78
C PRO A 62 11.74 32.53 -22.38
N TYR A 63 10.62 31.85 -22.57
CA TYR A 63 9.30 32.36 -22.19
C TYR A 63 9.02 32.28 -20.67
N LEU A 64 9.86 31.59 -19.90
CA LEU A 64 9.77 31.52 -18.44
C LEU A 64 10.64 32.58 -17.75
N GLN A 65 11.40 33.39 -18.51
CA GLN A 65 12.36 34.34 -17.95
C GLN A 65 11.74 35.34 -16.97
N ASP A 66 10.49 35.76 -17.22
CA ASP A 66 9.77 36.73 -16.38
C ASP A 66 9.20 36.08 -15.11
N CYS A 67 9.16 34.74 -15.06
CA CYS A 67 8.71 33.96 -13.91
C CYS A 67 9.85 33.65 -12.93
N LEU A 68 11.11 33.86 -13.34
CA LEU A 68 12.27 33.62 -12.50
C LEU A 68 12.31 34.68 -11.38
N ASN A 69 12.19 34.23 -10.13
CA ASN A 69 12.30 35.04 -8.90
C ASN A 69 11.12 35.99 -8.61
N ILE A 70 9.90 35.70 -9.07
CA ILE A 70 8.69 36.46 -8.67
C ILE A 70 8.42 36.35 -7.16
N THR A 71 8.78 35.22 -6.54
CA THR A 71 8.55 34.94 -5.11
C THR A 71 9.77 34.30 -4.45
N ASP A 72 9.91 34.48 -3.13
CA ASP A 72 10.85 33.71 -2.31
C ASP A 72 10.46 32.22 -2.19
N GLU A 73 9.23 31.87 -2.57
CA GLU A 73 8.75 30.49 -2.60
C GLU A 73 9.28 29.73 -3.82
N LEU A 74 9.59 28.45 -3.61
CA LEU A 74 9.98 27.55 -4.70
C LEU A 74 8.79 27.30 -5.63
N SER A 75 8.95 27.63 -6.91
CA SER A 75 7.99 27.26 -7.94
C SER A 75 7.88 25.74 -8.00
N PRO A 76 6.66 25.16 -7.94
CA PRO A 76 6.53 23.71 -8.05
C PRO A 76 6.97 23.14 -9.40
N CYS A 77 7.08 23.97 -10.44
CA CYS A 77 7.63 23.62 -11.75
C CYS A 77 9.13 23.32 -11.66
N ASP A 78 9.86 23.99 -10.76
CA ASP A 78 11.30 23.80 -10.56
C ASP A 78 11.61 22.56 -9.70
N LEU A 79 10.58 21.81 -9.28
CA LEU A 79 10.69 20.71 -8.33
C LEU A 79 10.17 19.39 -8.90
N SER A 80 9.82 19.35 -10.18
CA SER A 80 9.33 18.13 -10.83
C SER A 80 9.54 18.21 -12.35
N PRO A 81 9.47 17.08 -13.07
CA PRO A 81 9.45 17.10 -14.54
C PRO A 81 8.22 17.79 -15.15
N GLU A 82 7.21 18.16 -14.35
CA GLU A 82 5.97 18.78 -14.84
C GLU A 82 6.05 20.31 -14.73
N LEU A 83 5.85 21.00 -15.85
CA LEU A 83 5.58 22.44 -15.88
C LEU A 83 4.12 22.71 -15.50
N THR A 84 3.19 22.41 -16.42
CA THR A 84 1.75 22.44 -16.12
C THR A 84 1.37 21.17 -15.36
N ARG A 85 0.69 21.32 -14.22
CA ARG A 85 0.28 20.19 -13.37
C ARG A 85 -1.05 20.39 -12.69
N HIS A 86 -1.68 19.29 -12.29
CA HIS A 86 -2.90 19.34 -11.48
C HIS A 86 -2.64 19.89 -10.07
N PHE A 87 -3.67 20.49 -9.46
CA PHE A 87 -3.64 20.93 -8.07
C PHE A 87 -3.80 19.75 -7.08
N ARG A 88 -2.88 18.79 -7.13
CA ARG A 88 -2.90 17.55 -6.31
C ARG A 88 -2.81 17.84 -4.81
N ALA A 89 -2.13 18.92 -4.43
CA ALA A 89 -1.94 19.30 -3.03
C ALA A 89 -3.27 19.54 -2.30
N LEU A 90 -4.30 20.10 -2.96
CA LEU A 90 -5.60 20.32 -2.35
C LEU A 90 -6.26 19.01 -1.90
N ARG A 91 -6.11 17.93 -2.68
CA ARG A 91 -6.68 16.61 -2.37
C ARG A 91 -6.08 15.98 -1.12
N MET A 92 -4.88 16.40 -0.72
CA MET A 92 -4.24 15.98 0.53
C MET A 92 -4.46 16.98 1.67
N TRP A 93 -4.32 18.28 1.39
CA TRP A 93 -4.43 19.33 2.40
C TRP A 93 -5.84 19.41 3.00
N LEU A 94 -6.88 19.35 2.17
CA LEU A 94 -8.26 19.55 2.64
C LEU A 94 -8.70 18.44 3.62
N PRO A 95 -8.55 17.13 3.32
CA PRO A 95 -8.88 16.09 4.30
C PRO A 95 -8.09 16.21 5.61
N LEU A 96 -6.80 16.55 5.53
CA LEU A 96 -5.97 16.72 6.73
C LEU A 96 -6.41 17.91 7.58
N LYS A 97 -6.87 19.00 6.96
CA LYS A 97 -7.40 20.17 7.68
C LYS A 97 -8.77 19.92 8.29
N LEU A 98 -9.65 19.20 7.59
CA LEU A 98 -11.01 18.90 8.07
C LEU A 98 -11.01 17.88 9.21
N TYR A 99 -10.22 16.81 9.07
CA TYR A 99 -10.32 15.64 9.96
C TYR A 99 -9.14 15.50 10.93
N GLY A 100 -8.07 16.25 10.72
CA GLY A 100 -6.80 16.04 11.42
C GLY A 100 -6.21 14.66 11.13
N LEU A 101 -5.20 14.25 11.92
CA LEU A 101 -4.50 12.98 11.72
C LEU A 101 -5.11 11.79 12.49
N ALA A 102 -5.98 12.04 13.47
CA ALA A 102 -6.53 11.01 14.34
C ALA A 102 -7.25 9.88 13.58
N PRO A 103 -8.18 10.14 12.63
CA PRO A 103 -8.87 9.05 11.93
C PRO A 103 -7.94 8.27 10.99
N PHE A 104 -6.96 8.92 10.36
CA PHE A 104 -5.99 8.23 9.50
C PHE A 104 -5.11 7.27 10.29
N ARG A 105 -4.65 7.68 11.48
CA ARG A 105 -3.92 6.81 12.41
C ARG A 105 -4.78 5.61 12.79
N ALA A 106 -5.98 5.86 13.31
CA ALA A 106 -6.89 4.81 13.75
C ALA A 106 -7.18 3.78 12.64
N ALA A 107 -7.40 4.23 11.41
CA ALA A 107 -7.62 3.36 10.26
C ALA A 107 -6.38 2.51 9.94
N LEU A 108 -5.17 3.09 9.96
CA LEU A 108 -3.92 2.36 9.77
C LEU A 108 -3.67 1.32 10.87
N GLU A 109 -3.90 1.69 12.13
CA GLU A 109 -3.82 0.76 13.26
C GLU A 109 -4.80 -0.40 13.11
N GLU A 110 -6.04 -0.11 12.74
CA GLU A 110 -7.04 -1.14 12.50
C GLU A 110 -6.59 -2.09 11.38
N LYS A 111 -6.05 -1.57 10.26
CA LYS A 111 -5.60 -2.44 9.16
C LYS A 111 -4.46 -3.38 9.62
N LEU A 112 -3.54 -2.91 10.48
CA LEU A 112 -2.50 -3.77 11.07
C LEU A 112 -3.09 -4.87 11.96
N LEU A 113 -4.09 -4.54 12.78
CA LEU A 113 -4.78 -5.50 13.65
C LEU A 113 -5.56 -6.54 12.83
N LEU A 114 -6.29 -6.10 11.80
CA LEU A 114 -7.03 -6.98 10.89
C LEU A 114 -6.11 -7.93 10.14
N THR A 115 -4.97 -7.45 9.65
CA THR A 115 -3.97 -8.31 9.02
C THR A 115 -3.38 -9.32 10.01
N THR A 116 -3.10 -8.91 11.25
CA THR A 116 -2.62 -9.81 12.31
C THR A 116 -3.67 -10.89 12.61
N TYR A 117 -4.93 -10.51 12.74
CA TYR A 117 -6.05 -11.43 12.93
C TYR A 117 -6.14 -12.43 11.77
N PHE A 118 -6.19 -11.95 10.53
CA PHE A 118 -6.27 -12.80 9.34
C PHE A 118 -5.09 -13.79 9.28
N TYR A 119 -3.87 -13.32 9.52
CA TYR A 119 -2.67 -14.16 9.56
C TYR A 119 -2.76 -15.24 10.66
N GLN A 120 -3.28 -14.91 11.84
CA GLN A 120 -3.44 -15.88 12.93
C GLN A 120 -4.50 -16.93 12.62
N GLN A 121 -5.64 -16.54 12.04
CA GLN A 121 -6.71 -17.46 11.66
C GLN A 121 -6.29 -18.35 10.49
N LEU A 122 -5.61 -17.78 9.51
CA LEU A 122 -5.13 -18.51 8.35
C LEU A 122 -4.16 -19.64 8.74
N LYS A 123 -3.33 -19.45 9.79
CA LYS A 123 -2.46 -20.52 10.34
C LYS A 123 -3.21 -21.69 10.96
N GLN A 124 -4.49 -21.53 11.28
CA GLN A 124 -5.32 -22.60 11.83
C GLN A 124 -5.92 -23.49 10.73
N ILE A 125 -5.87 -23.04 9.46
CA ILE A 125 -6.31 -23.83 8.32
C ILE A 125 -5.20 -24.84 7.97
N PRO A 126 -5.51 -26.16 7.93
CA PRO A 126 -4.55 -27.18 7.56
C PRO A 126 -3.94 -26.93 6.18
N ASN A 127 -2.69 -27.36 5.98
CA ASN A 127 -1.99 -27.29 4.69
C ASN A 127 -1.82 -25.88 4.09
N ILE A 128 -2.04 -24.80 4.87
CA ILE A 128 -1.67 -23.46 4.42
C ILE A 128 -0.19 -23.19 4.66
N ASP A 129 0.51 -22.82 3.60
CA ASP A 129 1.87 -22.26 3.63
C ASP A 129 1.80 -20.72 3.54
N ILE A 130 2.45 -20.04 4.48
CA ILE A 130 2.51 -18.57 4.53
C ILE A 130 3.96 -18.16 4.31
N ALA A 131 4.22 -17.36 3.28
CA ALA A 131 5.59 -17.06 2.85
C ALA A 131 6.43 -16.34 3.92
N CYS A 132 5.81 -15.43 4.67
CA CYS A 132 6.43 -14.77 5.82
C CYS A 132 5.38 -14.19 6.77
N ALA A 133 5.78 -13.89 8.01
CA ALA A 133 4.93 -13.13 8.92
C ALA A 133 4.74 -11.69 8.37
N PRO A 134 3.50 -11.16 8.36
CA PRO A 134 3.24 -9.84 7.81
C PRO A 134 3.91 -8.76 8.66
N GLN A 135 4.66 -7.87 8.00
CA GLN A 135 5.23 -6.69 8.67
C GLN A 135 4.26 -5.51 8.68
N LEU A 136 3.39 -5.42 7.67
CA LEU A 136 2.33 -4.40 7.54
C LEU A 136 1.01 -5.12 7.25
N THR A 137 0.29 -4.69 6.21
CA THR A 137 -1.09 -5.11 5.98
C THR A 137 -1.26 -6.06 4.78
N VAL A 138 -0.21 -6.79 4.44
CA VAL A 138 -0.20 -7.79 3.36
C VAL A 138 0.15 -9.16 3.90
N VAL A 139 -0.65 -10.17 3.58
CA VAL A 139 -0.37 -11.59 3.86
C VAL A 139 -0.30 -12.34 2.54
N THR A 140 0.81 -13.04 2.33
CA THR A 140 1.04 -13.90 1.17
C THR A 140 1.01 -15.36 1.58
N PHE A 141 0.10 -16.14 1.01
CA PHE A 141 -0.16 -17.51 1.42
C PHE A 141 -0.57 -18.38 0.23
N ARG A 142 -0.50 -19.70 0.41
CA ARG A 142 -0.91 -20.69 -0.57
C ARG A 142 -1.42 -21.94 0.14
N TYR A 143 -2.30 -22.68 -0.52
CA TYR A 143 -2.67 -24.02 -0.09
C TYR A 143 -1.69 -25.07 -0.64
N LEU A 144 -1.36 -26.07 0.16
CA LEU A 144 -0.53 -27.22 -0.22
C LEU A 144 -1.41 -28.48 -0.37
N PRO A 145 -1.99 -28.72 -1.55
CA PRO A 145 -2.76 -29.94 -1.79
C PRO A 145 -1.87 -31.18 -1.74
N HIS A 146 -2.43 -32.32 -1.33
CA HIS A 146 -1.68 -33.58 -1.20
C HIS A 146 -1.23 -34.18 -2.54
N ASP A 147 -2.15 -34.27 -3.51
CA ASP A 147 -1.94 -35.00 -4.77
C ASP A 147 -2.00 -34.10 -6.02
N GLN A 148 -1.78 -32.79 -5.86
CA GLN A 148 -1.87 -31.82 -6.96
C GLN A 148 -0.68 -30.86 -6.96
N ASP A 149 -0.35 -30.30 -8.12
CA ASP A 149 0.63 -29.21 -8.19
C ASP A 149 0.06 -27.97 -7.49
N ALA A 150 0.75 -27.54 -6.45
CA ALA A 150 0.28 -26.44 -5.62
C ALA A 150 0.24 -25.09 -6.38
N ASN A 151 1.03 -24.89 -7.45
CA ASN A 151 0.94 -23.65 -8.23
C ASN A 151 -0.35 -23.65 -9.06
N ILE A 152 -0.64 -24.75 -9.75
CA ILE A 152 -1.86 -24.91 -10.56
C ILE A 152 -3.10 -24.81 -9.67
N PHE A 153 -3.09 -25.47 -8.52
CA PHE A 153 -4.20 -25.42 -7.56
C PHE A 153 -4.49 -23.98 -7.11
N ASN A 154 -3.47 -23.24 -6.69
CA ASN A 154 -3.67 -21.88 -6.18
C ASN A 154 -4.05 -20.89 -7.29
N ALA A 155 -3.61 -21.11 -8.54
CA ALA A 155 -4.07 -20.34 -9.69
C ALA A 155 -5.57 -20.55 -9.97
N LYS A 156 -6.07 -21.79 -9.82
CA LYS A 156 -7.49 -22.09 -9.91
C LYS A 156 -8.27 -21.52 -8.71
N LEU A 157 -7.73 -21.64 -7.51
CA LEU A 157 -8.33 -21.15 -6.28
C LEU A 157 -8.61 -19.65 -6.34
N ILE A 158 -7.62 -18.84 -6.71
CA ILE A 158 -7.82 -17.39 -6.79
C ILE A 158 -8.83 -17.00 -7.87
N GLN A 159 -8.86 -17.72 -8.98
CA GLN A 159 -9.85 -17.49 -10.04
C GLN A 159 -11.26 -17.77 -9.52
N MET A 160 -11.48 -18.91 -8.87
CA MET A 160 -12.79 -19.25 -8.28
C MET A 160 -13.22 -18.27 -7.20
N ILE A 161 -12.30 -17.83 -6.34
CA ILE A 161 -12.58 -16.80 -5.32
C ILE A 161 -13.04 -15.49 -5.97
N ASN A 162 -12.35 -15.04 -7.02
CA ASN A 162 -12.65 -13.78 -7.67
C ASN A 162 -13.92 -13.86 -8.54
N ASP A 163 -14.21 -15.02 -9.14
CA ASP A 163 -15.45 -15.25 -9.92
C ASP A 163 -16.69 -15.37 -9.02
N ASP A 164 -16.55 -15.87 -7.80
CA ASP A 164 -17.60 -15.88 -6.77
C ASP A 164 -18.05 -14.47 -6.37
N GLY A 165 -17.12 -13.50 -6.37
CA GLY A 165 -17.43 -12.07 -6.26
C GLY A 165 -17.73 -11.56 -4.85
N ARG A 166 -17.77 -12.41 -3.82
CA ARG A 166 -17.92 -11.97 -2.41
C ARG A 166 -16.68 -11.25 -1.88
N ILE A 167 -15.50 -11.66 -2.35
CA ILE A 167 -14.21 -11.04 -2.02
C ILE A 167 -13.35 -10.91 -3.29
N TYR A 168 -12.31 -10.10 -3.20
CA TYR A 168 -11.28 -10.01 -4.24
C TYR A 168 -9.89 -10.16 -3.64
N LEU A 169 -9.11 -11.09 -4.17
CA LEU A 169 -7.70 -11.28 -3.83
C LEU A 169 -6.83 -11.11 -5.08
N SER A 170 -5.58 -10.71 -4.85
CA SER A 170 -4.53 -10.69 -5.87
C SER A 170 -3.58 -11.87 -5.69
N SER A 171 -2.76 -12.19 -6.68
CA SER A 171 -1.70 -13.20 -6.58
C SER A 171 -0.33 -12.61 -6.86
N THR A 172 0.71 -13.38 -6.55
CA THR A 172 2.10 -13.10 -6.92
C THR A 172 2.88 -14.40 -7.04
N THR A 173 4.04 -14.33 -7.69
CA THR A 173 4.98 -15.46 -7.78
C THR A 173 6.26 -15.10 -7.05
N LEU A 174 6.62 -15.90 -6.05
CA LEU A 174 7.85 -15.75 -5.27
C LEU A 174 8.68 -17.02 -5.46
N GLN A 175 9.91 -16.89 -5.99
CA GLN A 175 10.80 -18.05 -6.20
C GLN A 175 10.10 -19.24 -6.91
N ASN A 176 9.41 -18.96 -8.01
CA ASN A 176 8.63 -19.93 -8.80
C ASN A 176 7.45 -20.60 -8.06
N LYS A 177 7.03 -20.07 -6.90
CA LYS A 177 5.86 -20.51 -6.15
C LYS A 177 4.75 -19.47 -6.29
N PHE A 178 3.55 -19.93 -6.65
CA PHE A 178 2.36 -19.08 -6.77
C PHE A 178 1.72 -18.88 -5.39
N TYR A 179 1.53 -17.62 -4.99
CA TYR A 179 0.92 -17.22 -3.73
C TYR A 179 -0.29 -16.33 -3.98
N LEU A 180 -1.35 -16.54 -3.21
CA LEU A 180 -2.42 -15.57 -3.01
C LEU A 180 -1.91 -14.46 -2.09
N ARG A 181 -2.44 -13.26 -2.28
CA ARG A 181 -2.05 -12.04 -1.59
C ARG A 181 -3.28 -11.27 -1.14
N MET A 182 -3.53 -11.33 0.18
CA MET A 182 -4.50 -10.47 0.85
C MET A 182 -3.80 -9.16 1.22
N ALA A 183 -4.33 -8.04 0.73
CA ALA A 183 -3.84 -6.70 1.06
C ALA A 183 -4.94 -5.89 1.75
N CYS A 184 -4.85 -5.71 3.06
CA CYS A 184 -5.79 -4.96 3.86
C CYS A 184 -5.43 -3.46 3.84
N LEU A 185 -5.94 -2.73 2.84
CA LEU A 185 -5.75 -1.28 2.77
C LEU A 185 -6.98 -0.52 2.25
N SER A 186 -8.14 -1.17 2.20
CA SER A 186 -9.40 -0.46 2.02
C SER A 186 -9.87 0.08 3.37
N PHE A 187 -10.20 1.37 3.43
CA PHE A 187 -10.76 1.99 4.63
C PHE A 187 -12.13 1.41 5.02
N ARG A 188 -12.79 0.70 4.09
CA ARG A 188 -14.11 0.06 4.29
C ARG A 188 -14.02 -1.38 4.77
N THR A 189 -12.83 -1.98 4.81
CA THR A 189 -12.63 -3.37 5.25
C THR A 189 -12.48 -3.41 6.76
N HIS A 190 -13.39 -4.08 7.45
CA HIS A 190 -13.37 -4.29 8.89
C HIS A 190 -13.28 -5.79 9.20
N LEU A 191 -13.49 -6.15 10.47
CA LEU A 191 -13.39 -7.53 10.93
C LEU A 191 -14.39 -8.46 10.22
N ALA A 192 -15.57 -7.96 9.87
CA ALA A 192 -16.60 -8.73 9.16
C ALA A 192 -16.09 -9.23 7.80
N GLU A 193 -15.46 -8.35 7.00
CA GLU A 193 -14.89 -8.73 5.70
C GLU A 193 -13.70 -9.69 5.85
N MET A 194 -12.92 -9.57 6.93
CA MET A 194 -11.83 -10.53 7.20
C MET A 194 -12.35 -11.93 7.52
N LYS A 195 -13.44 -12.01 8.30
CA LYS A 195 -14.11 -13.28 8.59
C LYS A 195 -14.69 -13.90 7.33
N LEU A 196 -15.43 -13.10 6.54
CA LEU A 196 -15.95 -13.52 5.24
C LEU A 196 -14.84 -14.02 4.32
N ALA A 197 -13.69 -13.32 4.27
CA ALA A 197 -12.58 -13.74 3.43
C ALA A 197 -12.03 -15.12 3.83
N LEU A 198 -11.86 -15.38 5.14
CA LEU A 198 -11.42 -16.68 5.65
C LEU A 198 -12.43 -17.79 5.34
N GLU A 199 -13.72 -17.51 5.51
CA GLU A 199 -14.81 -18.43 5.19
C GLU A 199 -14.81 -18.81 3.70
N VAL A 200 -14.76 -17.81 2.81
CA VAL A 200 -14.72 -18.04 1.35
C VAL A 200 -13.46 -18.81 0.94
N ILE A 201 -12.29 -18.47 1.50
CA ILE A 201 -11.05 -19.21 1.20
C ILE A 201 -11.20 -20.68 1.58
N GLN A 202 -11.72 -20.98 2.77
CA GLN A 202 -11.91 -22.36 3.23
C GLN A 202 -12.95 -23.11 2.38
N GLU A 203 -14.06 -22.46 2.07
CA GLU A 203 -15.12 -23.00 1.21
C GLU A 203 -14.55 -23.39 -0.16
N MET A 204 -13.81 -22.48 -0.81
CA MET A 204 -13.25 -22.70 -2.15
C MET A 204 -12.14 -23.76 -2.17
N ILE A 205 -11.31 -23.83 -1.11
CA ILE A 205 -10.33 -24.93 -0.96
C ILE A 205 -11.07 -26.27 -0.94
N ASN A 206 -12.12 -26.40 -0.13
CA ASN A 206 -12.88 -27.64 -0.02
C ASN A 206 -13.58 -28.00 -1.34
N THR A 207 -14.12 -27.01 -2.07
CA THR A 207 -14.80 -27.23 -3.36
C THR A 207 -13.86 -27.74 -4.45
N ILE A 208 -12.59 -27.31 -4.48
CA ILE A 208 -11.61 -27.76 -5.49
C ILE A 208 -11.13 -29.19 -5.19
N GLY A 209 -11.39 -29.72 -3.99
CA GLY A 209 -10.85 -30.99 -3.51
C GLY A 209 -9.48 -30.79 -2.85
N GLY A 210 -9.35 -29.71 -2.07
CA GLY A 210 -8.22 -29.48 -1.17
C GLY A 210 -8.17 -30.49 -0.04
#